data_AF-A0A3A9VD54-F1
#
_entry.id   AF-A0A3A9VD54-F1
#
_cell.length_a   1.000
_cell.length_b   1.000
_cell.length_c   1.000
_cell.angle_alpha   90.00
_cell.angle_beta   90.00
_cell.angle_gamma   90.00
#
_symmetry.space_group_name_H-M   'P 1'
#
loop_
_entity.id
_entity.type
_entity.pdbx_description
1 polymer ?
#
loop_
_entity_poly.entity_id
_entity_poly.type
_entity_poly.pdbx_seq_one_letter_code
_entity_poly.pdbx_strand_id
1 'polypeptide(L)'
;MHKKYIITGAPGTGKTSLINELNERGYLCYEEISRKIIKGQQKVNGNKTPWGDVSGFVDLVYTQTIKELTNPVEQNTFIDRGLPDTIAYLNARSLSIPKYLSNFPFDTHYEPIIFLAPPWKEIYTNDPQRPQSFQEAKHIHKHLIEVYQNLNFCVKILPKVTLTKRVDFIRSII
;
A
#
# COMPACT_ATOMS: atom_id res chain seq x y z
N MET A 1 6.40 22.36 3.38
CA MET A 1 6.92 21.44 2.34
C MET A 1 5.93 20.32 2.20
N HIS A 2 5.54 19.98 0.97
CA HIS A 2 4.58 18.92 0.72
C HIS A 2 5.22 17.54 0.84
N LYS A 3 4.47 16.56 1.36
CA LYS A 3 4.97 15.23 1.73
C LYS A 3 4.21 14.11 1.03
N LYS A 4 4.85 12.94 0.93
CA LYS A 4 4.27 11.69 0.39
C LYS A 4 3.98 10.73 1.53
N TYR A 5 2.71 10.59 1.90
CA TYR A 5 2.26 9.71 2.98
C TYR A 5 1.80 8.36 2.41
N ILE A 6 2.16 7.27 3.07
CA ILE A 6 1.66 5.94 2.67
C ILE A 6 0.38 5.62 3.45
N ILE A 7 -0.64 5.16 2.72
CA ILE A 7 -1.79 4.47 3.30
C ILE A 7 -1.69 3.00 2.92
N THR A 8 -1.52 2.13 3.92
CA THR A 8 -1.36 0.69 3.75
C THR A 8 -2.43 -0.09 4.53
N GLY A 9 -2.45 -1.41 4.39
CA GLY A 9 -3.36 -2.31 5.10
C GLY A 9 -3.77 -3.52 4.25
N ALA A 10 -4.18 -4.61 4.88
CA ALA A 10 -4.62 -5.81 4.17
C ALA A 10 -5.85 -5.53 3.26
N PRO A 11 -6.19 -6.41 2.31
CA PRO A 11 -7.45 -6.31 1.56
C PRO A 11 -8.68 -6.27 2.48
N GLY A 12 -9.77 -5.65 2.01
CA GLY A 12 -11.02 -5.57 2.77
C GLY A 12 -11.02 -4.63 3.99
N THR A 13 -10.06 -3.70 4.09
CA THR A 13 -9.91 -2.78 5.23
C THR A 13 -10.56 -1.40 5.03
N GLY A 14 -11.38 -1.23 3.98
CA GLY A 14 -12.02 0.04 3.62
C GLY A 14 -11.05 1.11 3.09
N LYS A 15 -9.83 0.73 2.75
CA LYS A 15 -8.76 1.63 2.31
C LYS A 15 -9.09 2.35 0.99
N THR A 16 -9.69 1.66 0.01
CA THR A 16 -10.09 2.28 -1.25
C THR A 16 -11.11 3.40 -1.03
N SER A 17 -12.13 3.16 -0.19
CA SER A 17 -13.10 4.21 0.18
C SER A 17 -12.42 5.41 0.85
N LEU A 18 -11.44 5.17 1.73
CA LEU A 18 -10.68 6.23 2.40
C LEU A 18 -9.89 7.08 1.41
N ILE A 19 -9.24 6.45 0.44
CA ILE A 19 -8.46 7.14 -0.57
C ILE A 19 -9.35 7.96 -1.51
N ASN A 20 -10.52 7.42 -1.87
CA ASN A 20 -11.51 8.17 -2.66
C ASN A 20 -12.02 9.40 -1.89
N GLU A 21 -12.34 9.27 -0.61
CA GLU A 21 -12.76 10.42 0.22
C GLU A 21 -11.64 11.47 0.36
N LEU A 22 -10.37 11.05 0.47
CA LEU A 22 -9.24 11.99 0.49
C LEU A 22 -9.10 12.73 -0.85
N ASN A 23 -9.26 12.04 -1.98
CA ASN A 23 -9.30 12.67 -3.30
C ASN A 23 -10.46 13.67 -3.43
N GLU A 24 -11.67 13.31 -2.99
CA GLU A 24 -12.84 14.21 -3.01
C GLU A 24 -12.64 15.47 -2.16
N ARG A 25 -11.80 15.38 -1.12
CA ARG A 25 -11.40 16.51 -0.27
C ARG A 25 -10.21 17.31 -0.81
N GLY A 26 -9.77 17.03 -2.03
CA GLY A 26 -8.76 17.80 -2.74
C GLY A 26 -7.32 17.36 -2.52
N TYR A 27 -7.07 16.24 -1.85
CA TYR A 27 -5.71 15.68 -1.76
C TYR A 27 -5.36 14.91 -3.04
N LEU A 28 -4.09 14.93 -3.43
CA LEU A 28 -3.61 14.05 -4.50
C LEU A 28 -3.45 12.62 -3.94
N CYS A 29 -4.05 11.63 -4.58
CA CYS A 29 -3.81 10.23 -4.23
C CYS A 29 -3.32 9.40 -5.43
N TYR A 30 -2.27 8.63 -5.21
CA TYR A 30 -1.79 7.61 -6.14
C TYR A 30 -2.47 6.29 -5.86
N GLU A 31 -3.06 5.72 -6.90
CA GLU A 31 -3.74 4.43 -6.85
C GLU A 31 -2.77 3.25 -6.68
N GLU A 32 -3.30 2.11 -6.25
CA GLU A 32 -2.54 0.88 -6.06
C GLU A 32 -1.92 0.36 -7.36
N ILE A 33 -0.62 0.55 -7.53
CA ILE A 33 0.15 0.13 -8.72
C ILE A 33 0.06 -1.37 -8.97
N SER A 34 0.16 -2.18 -7.91
CA SER A 34 0.08 -3.64 -8.00
C SER A 34 -1.24 -4.10 -8.63
N ARG A 35 -2.35 -3.41 -8.32
CA ARG A 35 -3.66 -3.68 -8.91
C ARG A 35 -3.73 -3.28 -10.38
N LYS A 36 -3.16 -2.13 -10.75
CA LYS A 36 -3.04 -1.71 -12.17
C LYS A 36 -2.27 -2.75 -12.99
N ILE A 37 -1.15 -3.23 -12.48
CA ILE A 37 -0.32 -4.24 -13.15
C ILE A 37 -1.06 -5.56 -13.32
N ILE A 38 -1.72 -6.05 -12.27
CA ILE A 38 -2.54 -7.29 -12.35
C ILE A 38 -3.57 -7.18 -13.46
N LYS A 39 -4.35 -6.07 -13.49
CA LYS A 39 -5.35 -5.83 -14.54
C LYS A 39 -4.70 -5.78 -15.93
N GLY A 40 -3.57 -5.11 -16.07
CA GLY A 40 -2.83 -5.01 -17.32
C GLY A 40 -2.36 -6.37 -17.84
N GLN A 41 -1.79 -7.20 -16.96
CA GLN A 41 -1.31 -8.54 -17.31
C GLN A 41 -2.46 -9.48 -17.69
N GLN A 42 -3.59 -9.43 -16.97
CA GLN A 42 -4.79 -10.20 -17.32
C GLN A 42 -5.31 -9.87 -18.73
N LYS A 43 -5.29 -8.60 -19.13
CA LYS A 43 -5.76 -8.19 -20.48
C LYS A 43 -4.91 -8.74 -21.62
N VAL A 44 -3.63 -9.00 -21.37
CA VAL A 44 -2.69 -9.50 -22.39
C VAL A 44 -2.34 -10.98 -22.19
N ASN A 45 -3.08 -11.70 -21.33
CA ASN A 45 -2.76 -13.07 -20.91
C ASN A 45 -1.31 -13.23 -20.43
N GLY A 46 -0.74 -12.18 -19.84
CA GLY A 46 0.60 -12.17 -19.27
C GLY A 46 0.65 -12.88 -17.92
N ASN A 47 1.83 -13.38 -17.55
CA ASN A 47 2.02 -14.15 -16.32
C ASN A 47 2.70 -13.37 -15.18
N LYS A 48 3.13 -12.12 -15.38
CA LYS A 48 3.82 -11.29 -14.37
C LYS A 48 2.85 -10.80 -13.30
N THR A 49 2.38 -11.72 -12.49
CA THR A 49 1.30 -11.56 -11.51
C THR A 49 1.72 -12.16 -10.17
N PRO A 50 1.02 -11.85 -9.06
CA PRO A 50 1.34 -12.40 -7.75
C PRO A 50 1.26 -13.94 -7.63
N TRP A 51 0.64 -14.60 -8.61
CA TRP A 51 0.43 -16.05 -8.67
C TRP A 51 1.11 -16.73 -9.88
N GLY A 52 1.79 -15.97 -10.73
CA GLY A 52 2.57 -16.49 -11.86
C GLY A 52 4.05 -16.18 -11.67
N ASP A 53 4.61 -15.37 -12.56
CA ASP A 53 5.95 -14.80 -12.41
C ASP A 53 5.96 -13.67 -11.38
N VAL A 54 6.23 -14.04 -10.12
CA VAL A 54 6.29 -13.11 -8.99
C VAL A 54 7.49 -12.16 -9.11
N SER A 55 8.63 -12.62 -9.64
CA SER A 55 9.82 -11.76 -9.79
C SER A 55 9.54 -10.65 -10.79
N GLY A 56 9.04 -11.01 -11.99
CA GLY A 56 8.66 -10.04 -13.00
C GLY A 56 7.53 -9.12 -12.56
N PHE A 57 6.61 -9.60 -11.71
CA PHE A 57 5.59 -8.76 -11.10
C PHE A 57 6.19 -7.71 -10.16
N VAL A 58 7.11 -8.10 -9.28
CA VAL A 58 7.80 -7.19 -8.35
C VAL A 58 8.62 -6.15 -9.13
N ASP A 59 9.32 -6.56 -10.18
CA ASP A 59 10.09 -5.65 -11.04
C ASP A 59 9.19 -4.58 -11.71
N LEU A 60 8.02 -4.99 -12.19
CA LEU A 60 7.04 -4.06 -12.77
C LEU A 60 6.48 -3.10 -11.72
N VAL A 61 6.14 -3.60 -10.53
CA VAL A 61 5.65 -2.77 -9.41
C VAL A 61 6.71 -1.75 -9.03
N TYR A 62 7.95 -2.19 -8.84
CA TYR A 62 9.07 -1.31 -8.49
C TYR A 62 9.24 -0.21 -9.53
N THR A 63 9.40 -0.59 -10.80
CA THR A 63 9.66 0.37 -11.90
C THR A 63 8.56 1.40 -12.03
N GLN A 64 7.29 0.99 -11.93
CA GLN A 64 6.18 1.93 -12.00
C GLN A 64 6.10 2.83 -10.77
N THR A 65 6.44 2.30 -9.58
CA THR A 65 6.44 3.08 -8.34
C THR A 65 7.51 4.16 -8.36
N ILE A 66 8.72 3.86 -8.84
CA ILE A 66 9.80 4.85 -8.96
C ILE A 66 9.36 6.02 -9.84
N LYS A 67 8.70 5.75 -10.97
CA LYS A 67 8.19 6.81 -11.86
C LYS A 67 7.21 7.74 -11.14
N GLU A 68 6.28 7.20 -10.36
CA GLU A 68 5.34 8.02 -9.59
C GLU A 68 6.05 8.80 -8.46
N LEU A 69 7.06 8.20 -7.83
CA LEU A 69 7.83 8.86 -6.77
C LEU A 69 8.75 9.97 -7.27
N THR A 70 9.16 9.96 -8.54
CA THR A 70 9.97 11.02 -9.14
C THR A 70 9.17 12.27 -9.51
N ASN A 71 7.84 12.21 -9.48
CA ASN A 71 7.00 13.37 -9.75
C ASN A 71 7.20 14.47 -8.68
N PRO A 72 7.18 15.75 -9.09
CA PRO A 72 7.26 16.87 -8.17
C PRO A 72 6.09 16.84 -7.19
N VAL A 73 6.37 17.24 -5.95
CA VAL A 73 5.37 17.23 -4.86
C VAL A 73 4.79 18.62 -4.71
N GLU A 74 3.66 18.86 -5.37
CA GLU A 74 2.97 20.15 -5.38
C GLU A 74 1.94 20.28 -4.25
N GLN A 75 1.56 19.17 -3.62
CA GLN A 75 0.65 19.09 -2.48
C GLN A 75 0.90 17.82 -1.67
N ASN A 76 0.30 17.70 -0.48
CA ASN A 76 0.39 16.46 0.28
C ASN A 76 -0.26 15.33 -0.52
N THR A 77 0.50 14.27 -0.74
CA THR A 77 0.11 13.15 -1.60
C THR A 77 -0.03 11.88 -0.78
N PHE A 78 -1.13 11.15 -0.96
CA PHE A 78 -1.33 9.84 -0.38
C PHE A 78 -1.05 8.73 -1.38
N ILE A 79 -0.32 7.72 -0.96
CA ILE A 79 0.09 6.60 -1.81
C ILE A 79 -0.64 5.35 -1.33
N ASP A 80 -1.50 4.78 -2.19
CA ASP A 80 -2.15 3.49 -1.93
C ASP A 80 -1.12 2.35 -2.03
N ARG A 81 -0.56 1.96 -0.88
CA ARG A 81 0.55 1.00 -0.72
C ARG A 81 1.89 1.51 -1.24
N GLY A 82 2.90 1.50 -0.37
CA GLY A 82 4.27 1.87 -0.74
C GLY A 82 5.10 0.66 -1.17
N LEU A 83 6.35 0.90 -1.58
CA LEU A 83 7.33 -0.18 -1.78
C LEU A 83 7.52 -1.12 -0.56
N PRO A 84 7.38 -0.66 0.71
CA PRO A 84 7.39 -1.57 1.85
C PRO A 84 6.28 -2.64 1.84
N ASP A 85 5.10 -2.35 1.25
CA ASP A 85 4.05 -3.38 1.07
C ASP A 85 4.55 -4.56 0.22
N THR A 86 5.39 -4.29 -0.78
CA THR A 86 5.98 -5.33 -1.64
C THR A 86 6.95 -6.20 -0.85
N ILE A 87 7.75 -5.61 0.04
CA ILE A 87 8.62 -6.36 0.96
C ILE A 87 7.77 -7.22 1.91
N ALA A 88 6.72 -6.66 2.51
CA ALA A 88 5.82 -7.39 3.39
C ALA A 88 5.15 -8.57 2.68
N TYR A 89 4.74 -8.39 1.41
CA TYR A 89 4.18 -9.46 0.59
C TYR A 89 5.18 -10.59 0.34
N LEU A 90 6.44 -10.27 0.00
CA LEU A 90 7.48 -11.27 -0.23
C LEU A 90 7.81 -12.03 1.06
N ASN A 91 7.93 -11.33 2.19
CA ASN A 91 8.15 -11.94 3.51
C ASN A 91 7.00 -12.89 3.89
N ALA A 92 5.75 -12.47 3.69
CA ALA A 92 4.57 -13.29 4.00
C ALA A 92 4.51 -14.61 3.23
N ARG A 93 5.24 -14.69 2.10
CA ARG A 93 5.36 -15.88 1.24
C ARG A 93 6.73 -16.56 1.34
N SER A 94 7.59 -16.10 2.25
CA SER A 94 8.96 -16.60 2.40
C SER A 94 9.78 -16.53 1.10
N LEU A 95 9.58 -15.49 0.30
CA LEU A 95 10.31 -15.24 -0.95
C LEU A 95 11.47 -14.27 -0.73
N SER A 96 12.52 -14.41 -1.54
CA SER A 96 13.68 -13.52 -1.49
C SER A 96 13.33 -12.08 -1.86
N ILE A 97 13.85 -11.11 -1.10
CA ILE A 97 13.73 -9.68 -1.41
C ILE A 97 14.85 -9.28 -2.38
N PRO A 98 14.52 -8.69 -3.55
CA PRO A 98 15.54 -8.18 -4.46
C PRO A 98 16.40 -7.06 -3.83
N LYS A 99 17.70 -7.04 -4.14
CA LYS A 99 18.64 -6.05 -3.57
C LYS A 99 18.25 -4.59 -3.84
N TYR A 100 17.67 -4.31 -5.02
CA TYR A 100 17.22 -2.95 -5.34
C TYR A 100 16.08 -2.48 -4.41
N LEU A 101 15.28 -3.41 -3.88
CA LEU A 101 14.17 -3.10 -3.00
C LEU A 101 14.65 -2.98 -1.55
N SER A 102 15.57 -3.85 -1.11
CA SER A 102 16.17 -3.76 0.23
C SER A 102 17.06 -2.54 0.42
N ASN A 103 17.73 -2.08 -0.66
CA ASN A 103 18.63 -0.93 -0.63
C ASN A 103 17.95 0.38 -1.02
N PHE A 104 16.62 0.37 -1.19
CA PHE A 104 15.88 1.56 -1.61
C PHE A 104 15.90 2.63 -0.49
N PRO A 105 16.19 3.92 -0.79
CA PRO A 105 16.30 4.97 0.22
C PRO A 105 14.91 5.50 0.64
N PHE A 106 14.16 4.69 1.39
CA PHE A 106 12.77 4.95 1.75
C PHE A 106 12.52 6.32 2.40
N ASP A 107 13.42 6.76 3.27
CA ASP A 107 13.41 8.02 4.02
C ASP A 107 13.49 9.27 3.13
N THR A 108 14.07 9.14 1.92
CA THR A 108 14.14 10.23 0.95
C THR A 108 12.89 10.36 0.08
N HIS A 109 12.07 9.31 0.01
CA HIS A 109 10.92 9.23 -0.90
C HIS A 109 9.56 9.26 -0.21
N TYR A 110 9.50 8.90 1.06
CA TYR A 110 8.28 8.81 1.86
C TYR A 110 8.41 9.60 3.15
N GLU A 111 7.29 10.12 3.63
CA GLU A 111 7.22 10.63 4.99
C GLU A 111 7.37 9.47 6.00
N PRO A 112 8.13 9.63 7.10
CA PRO A 112 8.28 8.58 8.12
C PRO A 112 6.98 8.17 8.78
N ILE A 113 5.95 9.01 8.78
CA ILE A 113 4.62 8.69 9.31
C ILE A 113 3.78 8.00 8.23
N ILE A 114 3.25 6.82 8.55
CA ILE A 114 2.35 6.07 7.66
C ILE A 114 1.03 5.76 8.34
N PHE A 115 -0.02 5.55 7.55
CA PHE A 115 -1.35 5.19 8.03
C PHE A 115 -1.67 3.76 7.65
N LEU A 116 -1.89 2.91 8.64
CA LEU A 116 -2.16 1.49 8.43
C LEU A 116 -3.63 1.18 8.77
N ALA A 117 -4.37 0.67 7.79
CA ALA A 117 -5.72 0.18 7.98
C ALA A 117 -5.70 -1.24 8.58
N PRO A 118 -6.19 -1.44 9.82
CA PRO A 118 -6.18 -2.75 10.45
C PRO A 118 -7.26 -3.67 9.85
N PRO A 119 -7.09 -5.01 9.89
CA PRO A 119 -8.13 -5.97 9.56
C PRO A 119 -9.42 -5.67 10.33
N TRP A 120 -10.53 -5.54 9.61
CA TRP A 120 -11.80 -5.12 10.15
C TRP A 120 -12.89 -6.09 9.70
N LYS A 121 -13.25 -7.04 10.58
CA LYS A 121 -14.13 -8.17 10.23
C LYS A 121 -15.54 -7.70 9.85
N GLU A 122 -16.03 -6.67 10.53
CA GLU A 122 -17.38 -6.13 10.42
C GLU A 122 -17.65 -5.48 9.06
N ILE A 123 -16.61 -4.99 8.37
CA ILE A 123 -16.71 -4.43 7.01
C ILE A 123 -16.00 -5.30 5.97
N TYR A 124 -15.58 -6.50 6.37
CA TYR A 124 -14.79 -7.36 5.49
C TYR A 124 -15.67 -7.92 4.38
N THR A 125 -15.33 -7.57 3.15
CA THR A 125 -15.93 -8.12 1.94
C THR A 125 -14.84 -8.76 1.09
N ASN A 126 -15.13 -9.89 0.46
CA ASN A 126 -14.19 -10.49 -0.49
C ASN A 126 -13.91 -9.50 -1.63
N ASP A 127 -12.64 -9.20 -1.87
CA ASP A 127 -12.20 -8.40 -3.01
C ASP A 127 -12.14 -9.32 -4.24
N PRO A 128 -12.94 -9.07 -5.30
CA PRO A 128 -12.94 -9.93 -6.49
C PRO A 128 -11.56 -10.02 -7.17
N GLN A 129 -10.70 -9.03 -6.94
CA GLN A 129 -9.36 -8.95 -7.51
C GLN A 129 -8.30 -9.62 -6.63
N ARG A 130 -8.60 -9.85 -5.34
CA ARG A 130 -7.75 -10.56 -4.37
C ARG A 130 -8.63 -11.39 -3.43
N PRO A 131 -8.97 -12.64 -3.79
CA PRO A 131 -9.86 -13.50 -3.02
C PRO A 131 -9.14 -14.12 -1.80
N GLN A 132 -8.52 -13.29 -0.98
CA GLN A 132 -7.88 -13.72 0.26
C GLN A 132 -8.95 -13.92 1.34
N SER A 133 -8.71 -14.90 2.21
CA SER A 133 -9.45 -15.10 3.45
C SER A 133 -9.10 -14.02 4.47
N PHE A 134 -9.99 -13.83 5.44
CA PHE A 134 -9.71 -12.92 6.57
C PHE A 134 -8.47 -13.34 7.39
N GLN A 135 -8.13 -14.63 7.41
CA GLN A 135 -6.91 -15.11 8.07
C GLN A 135 -5.66 -14.71 7.30
N GLU A 136 -5.68 -14.80 5.97
CA GLU A 136 -4.59 -14.29 5.13
C GLU A 136 -4.44 -12.76 5.28
N ALA A 137 -5.56 -12.03 5.40
CA ALA A 137 -5.52 -10.59 5.66
C ALA A 137 -4.83 -10.27 7.01
N LYS A 138 -5.08 -11.06 8.06
CA LYS A 138 -4.38 -10.94 9.35
C LYS A 138 -2.89 -11.29 9.25
N HIS A 139 -2.56 -12.35 8.51
CA HIS A 139 -1.18 -12.77 8.27
C HIS A 139 -0.38 -11.66 7.57
N ILE A 140 -0.93 -11.09 6.50
CA ILE A 140 -0.33 -9.96 5.78
C ILE A 140 -0.20 -8.73 6.68
N HIS A 141 -1.22 -8.44 7.48
CA HIS A 141 -1.19 -7.31 8.41
C HIS A 141 -0.02 -7.38 9.41
N LYS A 142 0.28 -8.57 9.93
CA LYS A 142 1.44 -8.78 10.81
C LYS A 142 2.74 -8.40 10.10
N HIS A 143 2.96 -8.92 8.90
CA HIS A 143 4.15 -8.61 8.11
C HIS A 143 4.25 -7.15 7.69
N LEU A 144 3.12 -6.47 7.43
CA LEU A 144 3.11 -5.03 7.18
C LEU A 144 3.69 -4.28 8.39
N ILE A 145 3.17 -4.54 9.60
CA ILE A 145 3.66 -3.88 10.82
C ILE A 145 5.16 -4.12 11.00
N GLU A 146 5.60 -5.38 10.91
CA GLU A 146 7.01 -5.76 11.08
C GLU A 146 7.93 -5.03 10.09
N VAL A 147 7.56 -5.02 8.80
CA VAL A 147 8.38 -4.38 7.76
C VAL A 147 8.45 -2.87 7.95
N TYR A 148 7.31 -2.21 8.19
CA TYR A 148 7.31 -0.77 8.40
C TYR A 148 8.13 -0.37 9.63
N GLN A 149 8.03 -1.11 10.72
CA GLN A 149 8.82 -0.86 11.93
C GLN A 149 10.32 -1.10 11.70
N ASN A 150 10.69 -2.18 11.01
CA ASN A 150 12.09 -2.48 10.67
C ASN A 150 12.72 -1.44 9.73
N LEU A 151 11.90 -0.78 8.92
CA LEU A 151 12.30 0.34 8.06
C LEU A 151 12.20 1.71 8.77
N ASN A 152 12.02 1.73 10.10
CA ASN A 152 11.94 2.92 10.95
C ASN A 152 10.77 3.87 10.65
N PHE A 153 9.68 3.38 10.06
CA PHE A 153 8.45 4.16 9.90
C PHE A 153 7.64 4.21 11.21
N CYS A 154 7.03 5.35 11.47
CA CYS A 154 6.04 5.54 12.53
C CYS A 154 4.65 5.10 12.03
N VAL A 155 4.21 3.92 12.46
CA VAL A 155 2.92 3.34 12.09
C VAL A 155 1.79 3.98 12.90
N LYS A 156 0.90 4.71 12.24
CA LYS A 156 -0.36 5.20 12.80
C LYS A 156 -1.51 4.28 12.38
N ILE A 157 -2.01 3.48 13.32
CA ILE A 157 -3.15 2.59 13.06
C ILE A 157 -4.41 3.43 12.89
N LEU A 158 -5.10 3.25 11.77
CA LEU A 158 -6.35 3.93 11.50
C LEU A 158 -7.47 3.38 12.41
N PRO A 159 -8.26 4.26 13.05
CA PRO A 159 -9.34 3.82 13.91
C PRO A 159 -10.46 3.12 13.12
N LYS A 160 -11.10 2.13 13.74
CA LYS A 160 -12.28 1.41 13.21
C LYS A 160 -13.55 2.24 13.43
N VAL A 161 -13.61 3.37 12.77
CA VAL A 161 -14.70 4.36 12.85
C VAL A 161 -15.17 4.72 11.44
N THR A 162 -16.14 5.62 11.34
CA THR A 162 -16.68 6.09 10.06
C THR A 162 -15.59 6.68 9.16
N LEU A 163 -15.84 6.68 7.85
CA LEU A 163 -14.93 7.18 6.84
C LEU A 163 -14.46 8.61 7.12
N THR A 164 -15.41 9.51 7.38
CA THR A 164 -15.17 10.91 7.78
C THR A 164 -14.21 11.00 8.97
N LYS A 165 -14.44 10.21 10.03
CA LYS A 165 -13.59 10.22 11.23
C LYS A 165 -12.19 9.67 10.96
N ARG A 166 -12.03 8.72 10.03
CA ARG A 166 -10.71 8.25 9.59
C ARG A 166 -9.94 9.33 8.85
N VAL A 167 -10.62 10.13 8.02
CA VAL A 167 -10.00 11.29 7.37
C VAL A 167 -9.60 12.34 8.39
N ASP A 168 -10.49 12.66 9.35
CA ASP A 168 -10.18 13.64 10.38
C ASP A 168 -8.99 13.20 11.25
N PHE A 169 -8.86 11.90 11.53
CA PHE A 169 -7.69 11.34 12.18
C PHE A 169 -6.40 11.59 11.37
N ILE A 170 -6.40 11.32 10.07
CA ILE A 170 -5.25 11.61 9.20
C ILE A 170 -4.91 13.11 9.25
N ARG A 171 -5.92 13.97 9.10
CA ARG A 171 -5.76 15.44 9.12
C ARG A 171 -5.21 15.98 10.44
N SER A 172 -5.48 15.31 11.56
CA SER A 172 -4.95 15.70 12.87
C SER A 172 -3.45 15.42 13.05
N ILE A 173 -2.84 14.66 12.12
CA ILE A 173 -1.44 14.21 12.20
C ILE A 173 -0.56 14.91 11.15
N ILE A 174 -1.12 15.32 10.01
CA ILE A 174 -0.38 15.87 8.86
C ILE A 174 -0.34 17.40 8.81
#